data_AF-A0A944Z8M6-F1
#
_entry.id   AF-A0A944Z8M6-F1
#
_cell.length_a   1.000
_cell.length_b   1.000
_cell.length_c   1.000
_cell.angle_alpha   90.00
_cell.angle_beta   90.00
_cell.angle_gamma   90.00
#
_symmetry.space_group_name_H-M   'P 1'
#
loop_
_entity.id
_entity.type
_entity.pdbx_description
1 polymer ?
#
loop_
_entity_poly.entity_id
_entity_poly.type
_entity_poly.pdbx_seq_one_letter_code
_entity_poly.pdbx_strand_id
1 'polypeptide(L)'
;MASKVCGTITRVVKGHIHANVQILWKSIPLSVVITTASCEDMHISEGDSITVLIKGTDVMLAKSFSGMISARNRVNGVVKRIIEGDVVSKVFVESQEEMLHAIITNTSLKEMDISEGNEVTAIVKSTELILYKDT
;
A
#
# COMPACT_ATOMS: atom_id res chain seq x y z
N MET A 1 11.58 6.36 0.58
CA MET A 1 10.50 7.30 0.16
C MET A 1 9.17 6.59 0.30
N ALA A 2 8.08 7.30 0.58
CA ALA A 2 6.72 6.75 0.70
C ALA A 2 5.88 7.09 -0.53
N SER A 3 5.06 6.16 -1.00
CA SER A 3 4.05 6.39 -2.02
C SER A 3 2.90 7.12 -1.35
N LYS A 4 2.25 8.05 -2.06
CA LYS A 4 1.08 8.75 -1.57
C LYS A 4 -0.08 8.41 -2.49
N VAL A 5 -1.19 7.95 -1.92
CA VAL A 5 -2.42 7.69 -2.66
C VAL A 5 -3.57 8.40 -1.96
N CYS A 6 -4.42 9.09 -2.72
CA CYS A 6 -5.57 9.80 -2.16
C CYS A 6 -6.84 8.98 -2.37
N GLY A 7 -7.63 8.82 -1.32
CA GLY A 7 -8.87 8.05 -1.38
C GLY A 7 -9.95 8.66 -0.50
N THR A 8 -11.14 8.08 -0.60
CA THR A 8 -12.29 8.47 0.22
C THR A 8 -12.53 7.42 1.30
N ILE A 9 -12.72 7.86 2.55
CA ILE A 9 -13.09 6.96 3.64
C ILE A 9 -14.50 6.43 3.39
N THR A 10 -14.62 5.11 3.24
CA THR A 10 -15.92 4.45 3.04
C THR A 10 -16.47 3.88 4.32
N ARG A 11 -15.61 3.59 5.32
CA ARG A 11 -16.04 3.05 6.60
C ARG A 11 -15.02 3.27 7.69
N VAL A 12 -15.49 3.53 8.91
CA VAL A 12 -14.66 3.55 10.12
C VAL A 12 -15.25 2.61 11.18
N VAL A 13 -14.47 1.62 11.61
CA VAL A 13 -14.84 0.71 12.70
C VAL A 13 -13.89 0.91 13.86
N LYS A 14 -14.34 1.59 14.91
CA LYS A 14 -13.55 1.83 16.12
C LYS A 14 -13.68 0.65 17.09
N GLY A 15 -12.54 0.12 17.52
CA GLY A 15 -12.42 -0.82 18.64
C GLY A 15 -11.85 -0.14 19.88
N HIS A 16 -11.52 -0.91 20.91
CA HIS A 16 -10.98 -0.38 22.16
C HIS A 16 -9.58 0.25 22.02
N ILE A 17 -8.69 -0.40 21.25
CA ILE A 17 -7.30 0.07 21.04
C ILE A 17 -7.08 0.53 19.60
N HIS A 18 -7.65 -0.20 18.65
CA HIS A 18 -7.45 0.01 17.22
C HIS A 18 -8.76 0.36 16.52
N ALA A 19 -8.65 1.17 15.47
CA ALA A 19 -9.70 1.40 14.50
C ALA A 19 -9.29 0.81 13.14
N ASN A 20 -10.26 0.21 12.46
CA ASN A 20 -10.12 -0.17 11.05
C ASN A 20 -10.78 0.91 10.19
N VAL A 21 -10.01 1.48 9.28
CA VAL A 21 -10.46 2.49 8.32
C VAL A 21 -10.43 1.86 6.93
N GLN A 22 -11.59 1.80 6.29
CA GLN A 22 -11.73 1.36 4.90
C GLN A 22 -11.72 2.59 4.00
N ILE A 23 -10.91 2.53 2.95
CA ILE A 23 -10.67 3.64 2.03
C ILE A 23 -10.84 3.13 0.61
N LEU A 24 -11.53 3.88 -0.23
CA LEU A 24 -11.57 3.62 -1.66
C LEU A 24 -10.58 4.55 -2.37
N TRP A 25 -9.50 3.97 -2.90
CA TRP A 25 -8.55 4.67 -3.76
C TRP A 25 -8.86 4.32 -5.21
N LYS A 26 -9.45 5.27 -5.94
CA LYS A 26 -10.02 5.03 -7.29
C LYS A 26 -10.98 3.83 -7.25
N SER A 27 -10.58 2.68 -7.81
CA SER A 27 -11.35 1.43 -7.75
C SER A 27 -10.79 0.36 -6.81
N ILE A 28 -9.67 0.63 -6.12
CA ILE A 28 -9.04 -0.31 -5.19
C ILE A 28 -9.51 -0.03 -3.76
N PRO A 29 -10.08 -1.03 -3.06
CA PRO A 29 -10.32 -0.94 -1.64
C PRO A 29 -9.01 -1.12 -0.86
N LEU A 30 -8.77 -0.21 0.06
CA LEU A 30 -7.69 -0.26 1.04
C LEU A 30 -8.28 -0.43 2.44
N SER A 31 -7.58 -1.15 3.29
CA SER A 31 -7.88 -1.29 4.71
C SER A 31 -6.65 -0.90 5.52
N VAL A 32 -6.83 0.11 6.36
CA VAL A 32 -5.80 0.67 7.23
C VAL A 32 -6.21 0.45 8.68
N VAL A 33 -5.26 0.08 9.52
CA VAL A 33 -5.45 -0.07 10.97
C VAL A 33 -4.59 0.96 11.66
N ILE A 34 -5.24 1.84 12.41
CA ILE A 34 -4.60 2.85 13.28
C ILE A 34 -5.08 2.68 14.71
N THR A 35 -4.57 3.48 15.64
CA THR A 35 -5.14 3.53 17.00
C THR A 35 -6.49 4.25 16.98
N THR A 36 -7.37 3.89 17.91
CA THR A 36 -8.65 4.58 18.08
C THR A 36 -8.42 6.06 18.43
N ALA A 37 -7.42 6.35 19.27
CA ALA A 37 -7.02 7.70 19.61
C ALA A 37 -6.64 8.52 18.36
N SER A 38 -5.83 7.99 17.45
CA SER A 38 -5.50 8.71 16.20
C SER A 38 -6.71 8.96 15.32
N CYS A 39 -7.68 8.03 15.28
CA CYS A 39 -8.92 8.23 14.54
C CYS A 39 -9.76 9.39 15.13
N GLU A 40 -9.74 9.55 16.45
CA GLU A 40 -10.40 10.64 17.17
C GLU A 40 -9.68 11.96 16.96
N ASP A 41 -8.35 11.99 17.14
CA ASP A 41 -7.52 13.19 16.98
C ASP A 41 -7.61 13.76 15.57
N MET A 42 -7.67 12.90 14.54
CA MET A 42 -7.77 13.31 13.13
C MET A 42 -9.19 13.74 12.72
N HIS A 43 -10.19 13.51 13.58
CA HIS A 43 -11.60 13.81 13.30
C HIS A 43 -12.05 13.28 11.92
N ILE A 44 -11.68 12.04 11.59
CA ILE A 44 -12.00 11.43 10.30
C ILE A 44 -13.37 10.78 10.32
N SER A 45 -14.13 10.97 9.24
CA SER A 45 -15.48 10.41 9.07
C SER A 45 -15.66 9.76 7.70
N GLU A 46 -16.70 8.93 7.55
CA GLU A 46 -17.10 8.43 6.23
C GLU A 46 -17.39 9.60 5.29
N GLY A 47 -16.91 9.51 4.05
CA GLY A 47 -16.97 10.58 3.05
C GLY A 47 -15.76 11.51 3.03
N ASP A 48 -14.93 11.53 4.07
CA ASP A 48 -13.72 12.35 4.08
C ASP A 48 -12.74 11.89 2.99
N SER A 49 -12.11 12.86 2.32
CA SER A 49 -10.92 12.60 1.51
C SER A 49 -9.70 12.51 2.42
N ILE A 50 -8.84 11.51 2.17
CA ILE A 50 -7.65 11.27 2.99
C ILE A 50 -6.49 10.74 2.15
N THR A 51 -5.27 11.11 2.53
CA THR A 51 -4.06 10.59 1.93
C THR A 51 -3.58 9.37 2.72
N VAL A 52 -3.26 8.29 2.02
CA VAL A 52 -2.59 7.10 2.58
C VAL A 52 -1.14 7.12 2.14
N LEU A 53 -0.24 7.00 3.11
CA LEU A 53 1.20 6.90 2.89
C LEU A 53 1.63 5.44 3.00
N ILE A 54 2.39 4.98 2.00
CA ILE A 54 2.88 3.60 1.90
C ILE A 54 4.40 3.62 1.82
N LYS A 55 5.08 3.16 2.87
CA LYS A 55 6.55 3.10 2.87
C LYS A 55 7.00 1.93 2.01
N GLY A 56 7.95 2.16 1.09
CA GLY A 56 8.36 1.13 0.12
C GLY A 56 8.94 -0.15 0.74
N THR A 57 9.56 -0.08 1.92
CA THR A 57 10.07 -1.27 2.62
C THR A 57 8.98 -2.19 3.16
N ASP A 58 7.75 -1.68 3.25
CA ASP A 58 6.61 -2.40 3.83
C ASP A 58 5.72 -2.99 2.71
N VAL A 59 6.14 -2.81 1.45
CA VAL A 59 5.50 -3.36 0.26
C VAL A 59 6.22 -4.63 -0.18
N MET A 60 5.51 -5.75 -0.10
CA MET A 60 5.92 -7.00 -0.74
C MET A 60 5.47 -7.00 -2.20
N LEU A 61 6.25 -7.62 -3.07
CA LEU A 61 5.84 -7.92 -4.43
C LEU A 61 5.60 -9.41 -4.58
N ALA A 62 4.60 -9.77 -5.37
CA ALA A 62 4.35 -11.13 -5.79
C ALA A 62 4.14 -11.16 -7.31
N LYS A 63 4.74 -12.14 -7.98
CA LYS A 63 4.52 -12.44 -9.40
C LYS A 63 3.54 -13.61 -9.48
N SER A 64 2.49 -13.48 -10.29
CA SER A 64 1.44 -14.51 -10.43
C SER A 64 0.80 -14.94 -9.10
N PHE A 65 0.51 -13.98 -8.22
CA PHE A 65 -0.01 -14.25 -6.88
C PHE A 65 -1.33 -15.02 -6.92
N SER A 66 -1.41 -16.13 -6.17
CA SER A 66 -2.62 -16.90 -5.96
C SER A 66 -2.76 -17.32 -4.50
N GLY A 67 -4.00 -17.53 -4.06
CA GLY A 67 -4.30 -18.00 -2.70
C GLY A 67 -4.63 -16.89 -1.69
N MET A 68 -4.62 -17.28 -0.41
CA MET A 68 -5.03 -16.44 0.70
C MET A 68 -3.85 -16.11 1.62
N ILE A 69 -3.69 -14.83 1.93
CA ILE A 69 -2.73 -14.29 2.90
C ILE A 69 -3.44 -13.29 3.80
N SER A 70 -2.90 -13.06 4.99
CA SER A 70 -3.47 -12.14 5.99
C SER A 70 -3.35 -10.67 5.61
N ALA A 71 -2.41 -10.31 4.72
CA ALA A 71 -2.29 -8.97 4.16
C ALA A 71 -3.54 -8.62 3.32
N ARG A 72 -4.16 -7.49 3.67
CA ARG A 72 -5.46 -7.07 3.13
C ARG A 72 -5.34 -6.14 1.94
N ASN A 73 -4.27 -5.35 1.85
CA ASN A 73 -4.08 -4.42 0.74
C ASN A 73 -3.32 -5.14 -0.36
N ARG A 74 -3.95 -5.27 -1.52
CA ARG A 74 -3.38 -5.91 -2.70
C ARG A 74 -3.68 -5.03 -3.90
N VAL A 75 -2.61 -4.61 -4.57
CA VAL A 75 -2.67 -3.71 -5.71
C VAL A 75 -2.00 -4.40 -6.87
N ASN A 76 -2.79 -4.78 -7.88
CA ASN A 76 -2.23 -5.27 -9.14
C ASN A 76 -1.66 -4.09 -9.92
N GLY A 77 -0.51 -4.30 -10.54
CA GLY A 77 0.14 -3.28 -11.34
C GLY A 77 1.23 -3.84 -12.23
N VAL A 78 1.85 -2.95 -12.99
CA VAL A 78 2.92 -3.28 -13.94
C VAL A 78 4.21 -2.62 -13.47
N VAL A 79 5.30 -3.37 -13.47
CA VAL A 79 6.63 -2.81 -13.18
C VAL A 79 7.02 -1.87 -14.32
N LYS A 80 7.25 -0.59 -14.00
CA LYS A 80 7.64 0.42 -14.99
C LYS A 80 9.11 0.80 -14.94
N ARG A 81 9.75 0.60 -13.79
CA ARG A 81 11.16 0.91 -13.61
C ARG A 81 11.75 0.12 -12.46
N ILE A 82 13.00 -0.28 -12.59
CA ILE A 82 13.80 -0.83 -11.49
C ILE A 82 15.05 0.03 -11.31
N ILE A 83 15.39 0.36 -10.06
CA ILE A 83 16.68 0.93 -9.69
C ILE A 83 17.35 -0.06 -8.74
N GLU A 84 18.34 -0.79 -9.25
CA GLU A 84 19.15 -1.70 -8.44
C GLU A 84 20.17 -0.90 -7.63
N GLY A 85 20.24 -1.19 -6.32
CA GLY A 85 21.33 -0.75 -5.44
C GLY A 85 22.22 -1.94 -5.07
N ASP A 86 23.10 -1.76 -4.08
CA ASP A 86 24.06 -2.81 -3.70
C ASP A 86 23.41 -4.02 -3.03
N VAL A 87 22.37 -3.78 -2.22
CA VAL A 87 21.69 -4.81 -1.40
C VAL A 87 20.21 -4.94 -1.75
N VAL A 88 19.56 -3.81 -2.03
CA VAL A 88 18.12 -3.73 -2.30
C VAL A 88 17.86 -2.98 -3.60
N SER A 89 16.76 -3.33 -4.24
CA SER A 89 16.26 -2.69 -5.44
C SER A 89 15.00 -1.91 -5.14
N LYS A 90 14.90 -0.71 -5.71
CA LYS A 90 13.65 0.06 -5.73
C LYS A 90 12.89 -0.28 -6.99
N VAL A 91 11.72 -0.89 -6.83
CA VAL A 91 10.83 -1.28 -7.93
C VAL A 91 9.67 -0.30 -7.99
N PHE A 92 9.43 0.27 -9.16
CA PHE A 92 8.33 1.19 -9.42
C PHE A 92 7.20 0.42 -10.11
N VAL A 93 6.04 0.38 -9.49
CA VAL A 93 4.85 -0.35 -9.94
C VAL A 93 3.75 0.66 -10.23
N GLU A 94 3.30 0.71 -11.47
CA GLU A 94 2.16 1.53 -11.86
C GLU A 94 0.85 0.76 -11.67
N SER A 95 -0.11 1.39 -11.02
CA SER A 95 -1.48 0.90 -10.92
C SER A 95 -2.45 2.07 -11.04
N GLN A 96 -3.44 1.95 -11.92
CA GLN A 96 -4.42 2.99 -12.19
C GLN A 96 -3.79 4.38 -12.39
N GLU A 97 -2.78 4.50 -13.27
CA GLU A 97 -2.08 5.77 -13.60
C GLU A 97 -1.30 6.41 -12.42
N GLU A 98 -1.14 5.69 -11.30
CA GLU A 98 -0.38 6.15 -10.14
C GLU A 98 0.77 5.20 -9.83
N MET A 99 1.84 5.76 -9.27
CA MET A 99 3.08 5.04 -8.98
C MET A 99 3.15 4.63 -7.52
N LEU A 100 3.24 3.33 -7.30
CA LEU A 100 3.72 2.73 -6.05
C LEU A 100 5.20 2.39 -6.19
N HIS A 101 5.94 2.43 -5.09
CA HIS A 101 7.26 1.81 -5.05
C HIS A 101 7.35 0.74 -3.97
N ALA A 102 8.12 -0.29 -4.27
CA ALA A 102 8.55 -1.32 -3.32
C ALA A 102 10.07 -1.28 -3.21
N ILE A 103 10.58 -1.62 -2.03
CA ILE A 103 12.00 -1.85 -1.79
C ILE A 103 12.14 -3.32 -1.41
N ILE A 104 12.70 -4.11 -2.31
CA ILE A 104 12.91 -5.55 -2.11
C ILE A 104 14.39 -5.89 -2.20
N THR A 105 14.79 -7.03 -1.65
CA THR A 105 16.19 -7.47 -1.78
C THR A 105 16.53 -7.77 -3.23
N ASN A 106 17.80 -7.55 -3.63
CA ASN A 106 18.28 -7.94 -4.94
C ASN A 106 18.12 -9.45 -5.19
N THR A 107 18.26 -10.25 -4.14
CA THR A 107 18.00 -11.70 -4.17
C THR A 107 16.56 -12.00 -4.57
N SER A 108 15.57 -11.38 -3.91
CA SER A 108 14.15 -11.57 -4.26
C SER A 108 13.83 -11.12 -5.68
N LEU A 109 14.39 -9.98 -6.13
CA LEU A 109 14.21 -9.49 -7.50
C LEU A 109 14.65 -10.55 -8.53
N LYS A 110 15.84 -11.13 -8.31
CA LYS A 110 16.45 -12.14 -9.18
C LYS A 110 15.73 -13.49 -9.12
N GLU A 111 15.44 -13.99 -7.91
CA GLU A 111 14.76 -15.28 -7.71
C GLU A 111 13.35 -15.28 -8.30
N MET A 112 12.66 -14.14 -8.23
CA MET A 112 11.32 -13.99 -8.80
C MET A 112 11.33 -13.60 -10.29
N ASP A 113 12.52 -13.35 -10.86
CA ASP A 113 12.71 -12.90 -12.24
C ASP A 113 11.82 -11.69 -12.57
N ILE A 114 11.79 -10.69 -11.70
CA ILE A 114 10.98 -9.48 -11.92
C ILE A 114 11.75 -8.53 -12.83
N SER A 115 11.15 -8.20 -13.97
CA SER A 115 11.66 -7.24 -14.95
C SER A 115 10.64 -6.15 -15.25
N GLU A 116 11.09 -5.05 -15.86
CA GLU A 116 10.19 -4.03 -16.41
C GLU A 116 9.18 -4.67 -17.39
N GLY A 117 7.93 -4.22 -17.33
CA GLY A 117 6.80 -4.78 -18.07
C GLY A 117 6.12 -5.98 -17.41
N ASN A 118 6.67 -6.58 -16.35
CA ASN A 118 6.01 -7.66 -15.63
C ASN A 118 4.78 -7.16 -14.86
N GLU A 119 3.73 -7.97 -14.86
CA GLU A 119 2.60 -7.84 -13.94
C GLU A 119 2.98 -8.38 -12.56
N VAL A 120 2.70 -7.59 -11.53
CA VAL A 120 2.94 -7.94 -10.12
C VAL A 120 1.77 -7.50 -9.26
N THR A 121 1.62 -8.14 -8.10
CA THR A 121 0.74 -7.66 -7.02
C THR A 121 1.61 -7.05 -5.93
N ALA A 122 1.45 -5.76 -5.68
CA ALA A 122 1.98 -5.08 -4.51
C ALA A 122 1.09 -5.38 -3.30
N ILE A 123 1.67 -5.87 -2.23
CA ILE A 123 0.95 -6.39 -1.06
C ILE A 123 1.44 -5.68 0.19
N VAL A 124 0.51 -5.14 0.97
CA VAL A 124 0.80 -4.43 2.23
C VAL A 124 -0.21 -4.86 3.28
N LYS A 125 0.24 -5.10 4.50
CA LYS A 125 -0.65 -5.39 5.62
C LYS A 125 -1.25 -4.07 6.14
N SER A 126 -2.42 -4.14 6.77
CA SER A 126 -3.18 -2.95 7.15
C SER A 126 -2.52 -2.10 8.23
N THR A 127 -1.59 -2.68 8.99
CA THR A 127 -0.90 -2.04 10.12
C THR A 127 0.31 -1.19 9.70
N GLU A 128 0.65 -1.21 8.42
CA GLU A 128 1.86 -0.62 7.83
C GLU A 128 1.53 0.59 6.94
N LEU A 129 0.23 0.86 6.75
CA LEU A 129 -0.27 2.05 6.06
C LEU A 129 -0.49 3.18 7.06
N ILE A 130 -0.14 4.41 6.66
CA ILE A 130 -0.26 5.60 7.50
C ILE A 130 -1.31 6.52 6.89
N LEU A 131 -2.19 7.09 7.72
CA LEU A 131 -3.15 8.10 7.28
C LEU A 131 -2.58 9.50 7.49
N TYR A 132 -2.81 10.36 6.51
CA TYR A 132 -2.48 11.77 6.54
C TYR A 132 -3.69 12.57 6.05
N LYS A 133 -4.17 13.49 6.89
CA LYS A 133 -5.26 14.41 6.55
C LYS A 133 -4.63 15.76 6.27
N ASP A 134 -4.85 16.29 5.06
CA ASP A 134 -4.51 17.68 4.75
C ASP A 134 -5.39 18.57 5.63
N THR A 135 -4.76 19.42 6.45
CA THR A 135 -5.41 20.46 7.27
C THR A 135 -5.83 21.65 6.44
#